data_AF-A0A194Q5B3-F1
#
_entry.id   AF-A0A194Q5B3-F1
#
_cell.length_a   1.000
_cell.length_b   1.000
_cell.length_c   1.000
_cell.angle_alpha   90.00
_cell.angle_beta   90.00
_cell.angle_gamma   90.00
#
_symmetry.space_group_name_H-M   'P 1'
#
loop_
_entity.id
_entity.type
_entity.pdbx_description
1 polymer ?
#
loop_
_entity_poly.entity_id
_entity_poly.type
_entity_poly.pdbx_seq_one_letter_code
_entity_poly.pdbx_strand_id
1 'polypeptide(L)'
;MCDIQDSTMMLVRINMRTALAALCLAVLLIIVFWSRCGEFSHRPIASVLSNGLLERGAGTGGVGGQEIECVINGEYSVACHRDRDQVYLPFSFIHKYFEVYGKITSTDGVDKFEWSHSYSKVYHPKKKYDPRGTFATFENYNVEVRERVKCISGIEGVPVSTQWEPRGFYYPTQIAQFGLAHYSKNVTEPEPRVRIIDDGEKVLENWIVSKDATISRVYDEEMKTKVLKFSTSDHVSSQVWLKVNISQDFVLSLDVWFKPNSSITVVLQNKDKKETVYLHYVTSNQLIYAQEDHIYHGIGTEVKWRRITRDLIIDMQKGWALLDRPKRKSPRNKFRICSVMLRGRGAVCGVRVSSSEHMAQFYAAADWLASGQRARGGWPVLARRHVAPSVPDLKPGWLSAMSQGHAISVLSRAYHRSGRARYLLAAQRALLPLDVPSAHGGVKAMWMDKYVWYEEYPTTPPLFVLNGFIYTLLGLYDLHVIEGENSISLAKKMFDDGMTSLKTLLPLFDTGSGSFYDLRHFTLGVSPNLARWDYHATHVNQLYLLAGLDPDPVLIDTAKRWEGYMQGKRAAHN
;
A
#
# COMPACT_ATOMS: atom_id res chain seq x y z
N MET A 1 -70.27 -25.92 37.78
CA MET A 1 -69.33 -24.93 38.31
C MET A 1 -67.93 -25.37 37.90
N CYS A 2 -67.21 -24.76 36.97
CA CYS A 2 -67.39 -23.57 36.13
C CYS A 2 -66.63 -23.81 34.81
N ASP A 3 -67.18 -23.29 33.71
CA ASP A 3 -66.52 -23.10 32.42
C ASP A 3 -65.35 -22.12 32.51
N ILE A 4 -64.25 -22.39 31.78
CA ILE A 4 -63.47 -21.34 31.12
C ILE A 4 -63.10 -21.85 29.71
N GLN A 5 -63.66 -21.17 28.72
CA GLN A 5 -63.51 -21.35 27.28
C GLN A 5 -62.21 -20.73 26.76
N ASP A 6 -61.54 -21.46 25.87
CA ASP A 6 -60.42 -21.02 25.05
C ASP A 6 -60.75 -19.77 24.21
N SER A 7 -59.87 -18.76 24.26
CA SER A 7 -59.88 -17.63 23.33
C SER A 7 -58.87 -17.86 22.20
N THR A 8 -59.38 -18.23 21.04
CA THR A 8 -58.65 -18.35 19.77
C THR A 8 -58.32 -16.97 19.21
N MET A 9 -57.04 -16.57 19.26
CA MET A 9 -56.53 -15.41 18.53
C MET A 9 -56.12 -15.83 17.11
N MET A 10 -56.93 -15.47 16.11
CA MET A 10 -56.61 -15.70 14.70
C MET A 10 -55.34 -14.94 14.29
N LEU A 11 -54.23 -15.65 14.08
CA LEU A 11 -53.10 -15.13 13.31
C LEU A 11 -53.43 -15.19 11.82
N VAL A 12 -53.77 -14.03 11.26
CA VAL A 12 -53.88 -13.82 9.81
C VAL A 12 -52.51 -14.09 9.18
N ARG A 13 -52.40 -15.17 8.40
CA ARG A 13 -51.21 -15.45 7.57
C ARG A 13 -51.13 -14.39 6.47
N ILE A 14 -50.29 -13.39 6.68
CA ILE A 14 -49.95 -12.40 5.65
C ILE A 14 -49.15 -13.13 4.56
N ASN A 15 -49.71 -13.18 3.35
CA ASN A 15 -49.08 -13.78 2.20
C ASN A 15 -47.86 -12.93 1.80
N MET A 16 -46.65 -13.42 2.07
CA MET A 16 -45.39 -12.69 1.82
C MET A 16 -45.25 -12.20 0.37
N ARG A 17 -45.92 -12.83 -0.60
CA ARG A 17 -45.96 -12.36 -2.00
C ARG A 17 -46.80 -11.09 -2.18
N THR A 18 -47.91 -10.93 -1.45
CA THR A 18 -48.71 -9.70 -1.50
C THR A 18 -48.02 -8.56 -0.76
N ALA A 19 -47.34 -8.85 0.34
CA ALA A 19 -46.50 -7.88 1.04
C ALA A 19 -45.33 -7.38 0.16
N LEU A 20 -44.65 -8.29 -0.54
CA LEU A 20 -43.57 -7.93 -1.47
C LEU A 20 -44.08 -7.12 -2.67
N ALA A 21 -45.24 -7.52 -3.23
CA ALA A 21 -45.86 -6.78 -4.33
C ALA A 21 -46.27 -5.35 -3.90
N ALA A 22 -46.85 -5.19 -2.71
CA ALA A 22 -47.20 -3.88 -2.16
C ALA A 22 -45.95 -3.01 -1.92
N LEU A 23 -44.84 -3.62 -1.47
CA LEU A 23 -43.58 -2.92 -1.23
C LEU A 23 -42.91 -2.47 -2.54
N CYS A 24 -42.95 -3.31 -3.57
CA CYS A 24 -42.50 -2.94 -4.91
C CYS A 24 -43.34 -1.80 -5.50
N LEU A 25 -44.67 -1.85 -5.32
CA LEU A 25 -45.58 -0.80 -5.76
C LEU A 25 -45.34 0.52 -5.02
N ALA A 26 -45.06 0.47 -3.71
CA ALA A 26 -44.72 1.64 -2.92
C ALA A 26 -43.39 2.27 -3.39
N VAL A 27 -42.36 1.46 -3.68
CA VAL A 27 -41.10 1.96 -4.23
C VAL A 27 -41.28 2.57 -5.61
N LEU A 28 -42.09 1.97 -6.48
CA LEU A 28 -42.42 2.51 -7.80
C LEU A 28 -43.17 3.85 -7.70
N LEU A 29 -44.13 3.96 -6.77
CA LEU A 29 -44.84 5.20 -6.50
C LEU A 29 -43.92 6.29 -5.93
N ILE A 30 -42.96 5.92 -5.07
CA ILE A 30 -41.95 6.86 -4.55
C ILE A 30 -41.04 7.35 -5.69
N ILE A 31 -40.60 6.47 -6.59
CA ILE A 31 -39.77 6.83 -7.74
C ILE A 31 -40.54 7.74 -8.71
N VAL A 32 -41.82 7.45 -8.98
CA VAL A 32 -42.68 8.28 -9.83
C VAL A 32 -43.01 9.62 -9.16
N PHE A 33 -43.17 9.65 -7.84
CA PHE A 33 -43.35 10.89 -7.08
C PHE A 33 -42.07 11.73 -7.07
N TRP A 34 -40.90 11.11 -6.94
CA TRP A 34 -39.60 11.79 -7.05
C TRP A 34 -39.31 12.27 -8.47
N SER A 35 -39.70 11.52 -9.50
CA SER A 35 -39.51 11.94 -10.89
C SER A 35 -40.48 13.06 -11.31
N ARG A 36 -41.68 13.14 -10.71
CA ARG A 36 -42.63 14.25 -10.92
C ARG A 36 -42.40 15.47 -10.00
N CYS A 37 -41.69 15.31 -8.88
CA CYS A 37 -41.24 16.42 -8.03
C CYS A 37 -39.82 16.92 -8.39
N GLY A 38 -39.14 16.29 -9.33
CA GLY A 38 -37.80 16.68 -9.82
C GLY A 38 -37.79 17.80 -10.87
N GLU A 39 -38.95 18.19 -11.39
CA GLU A 39 -39.11 19.29 -12.35
C GLU A 39 -39.98 20.42 -11.78
N PHE A 40 -39.64 21.00 -10.61
CA PHE A 40 -40.00 22.39 -10.31
C PHE A 40 -39.14 22.89 -9.13
N SER A 41 -38.42 23.99 -9.38
CA SER A 41 -37.80 24.90 -8.40
C SER A 41 -36.57 24.44 -7.58
N HIS A 42 -35.39 24.44 -8.23
CA HIS A 42 -34.19 25.01 -7.60
C HIS A 42 -33.89 26.38 -8.21
N ARG A 43 -34.74 27.36 -7.88
CA ARG A 43 -34.30 28.76 -7.84
C ARG A 43 -33.47 28.91 -6.55
N PRO A 44 -32.23 29.40 -6.60
CA PRO A 44 -31.50 29.70 -5.37
C PRO A 44 -32.25 30.78 -4.60
N ILE A 45 -32.51 30.51 -3.32
CA ILE A 45 -33.01 31.49 -2.35
C ILE A 45 -31.90 32.54 -2.18
N ALA A 46 -31.98 33.58 -2.99
CA ALA A 46 -31.21 34.81 -2.85
C ALA A 46 -32.12 35.97 -3.25
N SER A 47 -33.10 36.26 -2.39
CA SER A 47 -33.74 37.58 -2.26
C SER A 47 -34.81 37.44 -1.18
N VAL A 48 -34.70 38.26 -0.14
CA VAL A 48 -35.70 38.65 0.90
C VAL A 48 -35.02 38.98 2.24
N LEU A 49 -33.72 38.71 2.42
CA LEU A 49 -32.94 39.24 3.56
C LEU A 49 -31.97 40.39 3.20
N SER A 50 -32.22 41.14 2.11
CA SER A 50 -31.38 42.30 1.73
C SER A 50 -32.13 43.61 1.47
N ASN A 51 -33.43 43.70 1.81
CA ASN A 51 -34.18 44.97 1.74
C ASN A 51 -34.38 45.59 3.13
N GLY A 52 -33.30 45.67 3.91
CA GLY A 52 -33.31 46.26 5.26
C GLY A 52 -32.03 46.99 5.66
N LEU A 53 -31.11 47.26 4.72
CA LEU A 53 -29.87 48.03 4.96
C LEU A 53 -29.45 48.87 3.74
N LEU A 54 -30.41 49.34 2.93
CA LEU A 54 -30.18 50.39 1.94
C LEU A 54 -30.61 51.75 2.53
N GLU A 55 -29.88 52.21 3.55
CA GLU A 55 -29.83 53.63 3.92
C GLU A 55 -28.73 53.84 4.95
N ARG A 56 -27.48 53.95 4.45
CA ARG A 56 -26.38 54.79 4.97
C ARG A 56 -25.07 54.35 4.34
N GLY A 57 -24.46 55.25 3.58
CA GLY A 57 -23.07 55.11 3.15
C GLY A 57 -22.81 55.25 1.65
N ALA A 58 -23.49 56.16 0.94
CA ALA A 58 -22.90 56.77 -0.24
C ALA A 58 -21.73 57.65 0.24
N GLY A 59 -20.54 57.07 0.27
CA GLY A 59 -19.34 57.74 0.75
C GLY A 59 -18.10 56.87 0.57
N THR A 60 -17.39 57.13 -0.53
CA THR A 60 -15.98 56.80 -0.82
C THR A 60 -15.65 55.37 -1.31
N GLY A 61 -14.99 55.30 -2.47
CA GLY A 61 -14.13 54.18 -2.86
C GLY A 61 -14.61 53.34 -4.06
N GLY A 62 -14.36 53.83 -5.28
CA GLY A 62 -14.46 52.97 -6.46
C GLY A 62 -13.30 51.99 -6.56
N VAL A 63 -13.57 50.70 -6.43
CA VAL A 63 -12.95 49.54 -7.12
C VAL A 63 -13.97 48.39 -6.94
N GLY A 64 -14.69 47.86 -7.91
CA GLY A 64 -14.57 47.90 -9.36
C GLY A 64 -14.92 46.55 -10.00
N GLY A 65 -15.63 45.66 -9.30
CA GLY A 65 -15.87 44.29 -9.76
C GLY A 65 -17.34 43.98 -10.00
N GLN A 66 -17.73 43.68 -11.25
CA GLN A 66 -19.08 43.23 -11.61
C GLN A 66 -19.11 41.71 -11.71
N GLU A 67 -20.09 41.05 -11.07
CA GLU A 67 -20.37 39.64 -11.32
C GLU A 67 -20.95 39.47 -12.73
N ILE A 68 -20.38 38.54 -13.51
CA ILE A 68 -20.80 38.24 -14.88
C ILE A 68 -20.97 36.73 -15.07
N GLU A 69 -21.70 36.35 -16.10
CA GLU A 69 -21.89 34.97 -16.51
C GLU A 69 -20.83 34.57 -17.55
N CYS A 70 -20.08 33.49 -17.29
CA CYS A 70 -19.17 32.88 -18.27
C CYS A 70 -19.82 31.63 -18.88
N VAL A 71 -20.11 31.66 -20.18
CA VAL A 71 -20.60 30.49 -20.92
C VAL A 71 -19.41 29.64 -21.37
N ILE A 72 -19.33 28.39 -20.90
CA ILE A 72 -18.23 27.46 -21.18
C ILE A 72 -18.61 26.56 -22.36
N ASN A 73 -17.90 26.71 -23.48
CA ASN A 73 -18.12 25.97 -24.74
C ASN A 73 -19.56 25.99 -25.28
N GLY A 74 -20.41 26.92 -24.83
CA GLY A 74 -21.83 26.96 -25.21
C GLY A 74 -22.73 25.95 -24.47
N GLU A 75 -22.22 25.22 -23.48
CA GLU A 75 -22.95 24.11 -22.83
C GLU A 75 -23.57 24.50 -21.49
N TYR A 76 -22.81 25.22 -20.65
CA TYR A 76 -23.25 25.63 -19.32
C TYR A 76 -22.55 26.91 -18.89
N SER A 77 -23.08 27.52 -17.83
CA SER A 77 -22.61 28.81 -17.32
C SER A 77 -21.99 28.70 -15.93
N VAL A 78 -20.97 29.52 -15.68
CA VAL A 78 -20.29 29.64 -14.39
C VAL A 78 -20.28 31.10 -13.96
N ALA A 79 -20.51 31.37 -12.67
CA ALA A 79 -20.38 32.71 -12.11
C ALA A 79 -18.91 33.16 -12.14
N CYS A 80 -18.66 34.29 -12.78
CA CYS A 80 -17.35 34.89 -12.97
C CYS A 80 -17.32 36.30 -12.39
N HIS A 81 -16.11 36.83 -12.21
CA HIS A 81 -15.90 38.19 -11.76
C HIS A 81 -15.20 39.00 -12.84
N ARG A 82 -15.67 40.20 -13.11
CA ARG A 82 -15.06 41.12 -14.07
C ARG A 82 -14.59 42.39 -13.37
N ASP A 83 -13.29 42.66 -13.46
CA ASP A 83 -12.71 43.96 -13.08
C ASP A 83 -12.18 44.62 -14.37
N ARG A 84 -12.85 45.69 -14.80
CA ARG A 84 -12.56 46.41 -16.06
C ARG A 84 -12.55 45.51 -17.31
N ASP A 85 -11.39 45.21 -17.86
CA ASP A 85 -11.15 44.39 -19.06
C ASP A 85 -10.75 42.94 -18.70
N GLN A 86 -10.53 42.64 -17.43
CA GLN A 86 -10.10 41.33 -16.96
C GLN A 86 -11.29 40.51 -16.46
N VAL A 87 -11.31 39.24 -16.84
CA VAL A 87 -12.30 38.25 -16.40
C VAL A 87 -11.59 37.21 -15.54
N TYR A 88 -12.07 37.03 -14.32
CA TYR A 88 -11.59 36.05 -13.35
C TYR A 88 -12.57 34.90 -13.26
N LEU A 89 -12.05 33.70 -13.48
CA LEU A 89 -12.80 32.45 -13.32
C LEU A 89 -12.56 31.86 -11.93
N PRO A 90 -13.58 31.27 -11.28
CA PRO A 90 -13.41 30.68 -9.97
C PRO A 90 -12.52 29.42 -10.05
N PHE A 91 -11.59 29.27 -9.10
CA PHE A 91 -10.71 28.11 -9.07
C PHE A 91 -11.49 26.78 -8.88
N SER A 92 -12.68 26.83 -8.27
CA SER A 92 -13.58 25.68 -8.16
C SER A 92 -14.01 25.10 -9.51
N PHE A 93 -14.06 25.93 -10.56
CA PHE A 93 -14.25 25.51 -11.94
C PHE A 93 -12.91 25.05 -12.56
N ILE A 94 -11.88 25.89 -12.49
CA ILE A 94 -10.58 25.65 -13.13
C ILE A 94 -9.98 24.30 -12.69
N HIS A 95 -10.03 23.98 -11.39
CA HIS A 95 -9.45 22.76 -10.85
C HIS A 95 -10.12 21.48 -11.40
N LYS A 96 -11.43 21.53 -11.69
CA LYS A 96 -12.16 20.39 -12.26
C LYS A 96 -11.97 20.31 -13.76
N TYR A 97 -12.05 21.45 -14.42
CA TYR A 97 -12.04 21.53 -15.88
C TYR A 97 -10.67 21.20 -16.47
N PHE A 98 -9.59 21.68 -15.84
CA PHE A 98 -8.20 21.44 -16.28
C PHE A 98 -7.49 20.35 -15.45
N GLU A 99 -8.17 19.75 -14.48
CA GLU A 99 -7.60 18.75 -13.56
C GLU A 99 -6.31 19.20 -12.85
N VAL A 100 -6.30 20.47 -12.42
CA VAL A 100 -5.19 21.12 -11.70
C VAL A 100 -5.49 21.25 -10.20
N TYR A 101 -4.47 21.55 -9.41
CA TYR A 101 -4.55 21.51 -7.95
C TYR A 101 -4.17 22.85 -7.32
N GLY A 102 -4.78 23.16 -6.18
CA GLY A 102 -4.40 24.33 -5.43
C GLY A 102 -4.97 24.34 -4.02
N LYS A 103 -4.31 25.09 -3.15
CA LYS A 103 -4.71 25.25 -1.74
C LYS A 103 -4.27 26.62 -1.23
N ILE A 104 -5.00 27.13 -0.25
CA ILE A 104 -4.58 28.32 0.48
C ILE A 104 -3.67 27.88 1.63
N THR A 105 -2.50 28.49 1.74
CA THR A 105 -1.56 28.33 2.85
C THR A 105 -1.37 29.68 3.54
N SER A 106 -1.46 29.68 4.87
CA SER A 106 -1.24 30.88 5.69
C SER A 106 0.16 30.82 6.28
N THR A 107 1.01 31.79 5.97
CA THR A 107 2.35 31.94 6.56
C THR A 107 2.49 33.37 7.06
N ASP A 108 2.86 33.54 8.33
CA ASP A 108 3.03 34.85 8.98
C ASP A 108 1.81 35.78 8.86
N GLY A 109 0.60 35.21 8.90
CA GLY A 109 -0.66 35.96 8.79
C GLY A 109 -1.03 36.41 7.38
N VAL A 110 -0.25 36.04 6.37
CA VAL A 110 -0.56 36.30 4.95
C VAL A 110 -1.02 35.00 4.29
N ASP A 111 -2.23 35.05 3.72
CA ASP A 111 -2.78 33.95 2.93
C ASP A 111 -2.19 33.97 1.51
N LYS A 112 -1.71 32.81 1.06
CA LYS A 112 -1.18 32.59 -0.28
C LYS A 112 -1.91 31.43 -0.93
N PHE A 113 -2.29 31.59 -2.19
CA PHE A 113 -2.82 30.49 -2.99
C PHE A 113 -1.67 29.78 -3.72
N GLU A 114 -1.40 28.54 -3.35
CA GLU A 114 -0.41 27.69 -4.00
C GLU A 114 -1.07 26.91 -5.14
N TRP A 115 -0.68 27.20 -6.38
CA TRP A 115 -1.08 26.47 -7.58
C TRP A 115 -0.11 25.33 -7.90
N SER A 116 -0.64 24.19 -8.35
CA SER A 116 0.15 23.09 -8.91
C SER A 116 -0.55 22.46 -10.10
N HIS A 117 0.18 22.26 -11.20
CA HIS A 117 -0.34 21.57 -12.39
C HIS A 117 -0.52 20.06 -12.16
N SER A 118 0.33 19.48 -11.32
CA SER A 118 0.33 18.04 -11.02
C SER A 118 0.46 17.79 -9.52
N TYR A 119 0.29 16.54 -9.11
CA TYR A 119 0.69 16.06 -7.78
C TYR A 119 1.83 15.05 -7.92
N SER A 120 2.43 14.66 -6.79
CA SER A 120 3.68 13.86 -6.72
C SER A 120 4.94 14.68 -7.00
N LYS A 121 6.09 14.08 -6.70
CA LYS A 121 7.41 14.71 -6.85
C LYS A 121 8.34 13.81 -7.65
N VAL A 122 9.18 14.45 -8.46
CA VAL A 122 10.29 13.82 -9.15
C VAL A 122 11.51 13.81 -8.24
N TYR A 123 12.30 12.74 -8.32
CA TYR A 123 13.55 12.57 -7.62
C TYR A 123 14.69 12.49 -8.63
N HIS A 124 15.69 13.35 -8.45
CA HIS A 124 16.91 13.32 -9.25
C HIS A 124 17.96 12.45 -8.57
N PRO A 125 18.40 11.35 -9.21
CA PRO A 125 19.48 10.53 -8.67
C PRO A 125 20.75 11.35 -8.47
N LYS A 126 21.26 11.40 -7.23
CA LYS A 126 22.52 12.09 -6.90
C LYS A 126 23.77 11.27 -7.24
N LYS A 127 23.59 9.96 -7.44
CA LYS A 127 24.65 8.98 -7.70
C LYS A 127 24.14 7.98 -8.73
N LYS A 128 25.08 7.34 -9.45
CA LYS A 128 24.77 6.19 -10.30
C LYS A 128 24.11 5.09 -9.48
N TYR A 129 23.10 4.44 -10.04
CA TYR A 129 22.39 3.35 -9.38
C TYR A 129 23.33 2.14 -9.17
N ASP A 130 23.42 1.69 -7.92
CA ASP A 130 24.18 0.51 -7.50
C ASP A 130 23.21 -0.53 -6.92
N PRO A 131 23.15 -1.75 -7.49
CA PRO A 131 22.34 -2.85 -6.97
C PRO A 131 22.61 -3.25 -5.51
N ARG A 132 23.75 -2.85 -4.95
CA ARG A 132 24.13 -3.06 -3.55
C ARG A 132 23.59 -1.97 -2.61
N GLY A 133 23.14 -0.85 -3.16
CA GLY A 133 22.61 0.30 -2.44
C GLY A 133 21.09 0.34 -2.38
N THR A 134 20.54 1.55 -2.21
CA THR A 134 19.09 1.78 -2.15
C THR A 134 18.42 1.39 -3.47
N PHE A 135 17.16 0.97 -3.41
CA PHE A 135 16.39 0.62 -4.61
C PHE A 135 15.57 1.83 -5.07
N ALA A 136 16.06 2.51 -6.11
CA ALA A 136 15.44 3.73 -6.63
C ALA A 136 15.13 4.75 -5.51
N THR A 137 13.85 5.05 -5.27
CA THR A 137 13.39 5.99 -4.24
C THR A 137 12.72 5.31 -3.04
N PHE A 138 12.90 3.99 -2.88
CA PHE A 138 12.14 3.19 -1.93
C PHE A 138 12.50 3.44 -0.46
N GLU A 139 13.58 4.16 -0.17
CA GLU A 139 13.84 4.74 1.16
C GLU A 139 12.65 5.60 1.66
N ASN A 140 11.93 6.24 0.74
CA ASN A 140 10.77 7.09 1.04
C ASN A 140 9.45 6.30 1.10
N TYR A 141 9.46 5.00 0.85
CA TYR A 141 8.23 4.19 0.72
C TYR A 141 7.85 3.57 2.06
N ASN A 142 6.61 3.79 2.50
CA ASN A 142 5.99 3.08 3.63
C ASN A 142 4.93 2.12 3.10
N VAL A 143 5.33 0.91 2.73
CA VAL A 143 4.48 -0.04 2.01
C VAL A 143 3.34 -0.51 2.89
N GLU A 144 3.67 -0.86 4.12
CA GLU A 144 2.80 -1.36 5.17
C GLU A 144 1.68 -0.38 5.56
N VAL A 145 1.88 0.92 5.37
CA VAL A 145 0.86 1.95 5.66
C VAL A 145 -0.25 1.97 4.61
N ARG A 146 0.03 1.52 3.37
CA ARG A 146 -0.92 1.58 2.25
C ARG A 146 -2.23 0.87 2.59
N GLU A 147 -3.34 1.43 2.12
CA GLU A 147 -4.70 0.93 2.42
C GLU A 147 -4.93 -0.49 1.90
N ARG A 148 -4.35 -0.79 0.74
CA ARG A 148 -4.37 -2.13 0.14
C ARG A 148 -3.54 -3.17 0.90
N VAL A 149 -2.82 -2.81 1.96
CA VAL A 149 -2.18 -3.77 2.87
C VAL A 149 -3.13 -4.02 4.02
N LYS A 150 -3.66 -5.24 4.10
CA LYS A 150 -4.57 -5.70 5.15
C LYS A 150 -3.87 -5.73 6.51
N CYS A 151 -2.70 -6.37 6.56
CA CYS A 151 -1.86 -6.49 7.74
C CYS A 151 -0.48 -7.01 7.34
N ILE A 152 0.48 -6.97 8.27
CA ILE A 152 1.69 -7.81 8.19
C ILE A 152 1.35 -9.17 8.80
N SER A 153 1.50 -10.25 8.04
CA SER A 153 1.20 -11.61 8.50
C SER A 153 1.99 -11.92 9.77
N GLY A 154 1.32 -12.45 10.80
CA GLY A 154 1.99 -12.90 12.03
C GLY A 154 2.82 -14.17 11.81
N ILE A 155 2.50 -14.95 10.78
CA ILE A 155 3.17 -16.19 10.43
C ILE A 155 4.40 -15.90 9.56
N GLU A 156 4.20 -15.15 8.48
CA GLU A 156 5.22 -14.96 7.43
C GLU A 156 6.05 -13.68 7.62
N GLY A 157 5.59 -12.73 8.45
CA GLY A 157 6.28 -11.45 8.64
C GLY A 157 6.25 -10.50 7.43
N VAL A 158 5.41 -10.79 6.42
CA VAL A 158 5.28 -10.03 5.17
C VAL A 158 3.85 -9.49 4.97
N PRO A 159 3.65 -8.44 4.16
CA PRO A 159 2.32 -7.86 3.94
C PRO A 159 1.36 -8.81 3.23
N VAL A 160 0.09 -8.74 3.63
CA VAL A 160 -1.07 -9.35 2.94
C VAL A 160 -1.84 -8.25 2.21
N SER A 161 -2.08 -8.45 0.91
CA SER A 161 -2.76 -7.48 0.05
C SER A 161 -4.27 -7.73 0.00
N THR A 162 -5.07 -6.65 -0.09
CA THR A 162 -6.51 -6.67 -0.40
C THR A 162 -6.84 -6.06 -1.75
N GLN A 163 -5.82 -5.74 -2.56
CA GLN A 163 -5.97 -4.90 -3.77
C GLN A 163 -7.04 -5.39 -4.76
N TRP A 164 -7.21 -6.71 -4.90
CA TRP A 164 -8.21 -7.32 -5.79
C TRP A 164 -9.03 -8.43 -5.13
N GLU A 165 -8.76 -8.76 -3.87
CA GLU A 165 -9.41 -9.83 -3.13
C GLU A 165 -9.54 -9.41 -1.65
N PRO A 166 -10.75 -9.05 -1.19
CA PRO A 166 -10.98 -8.57 0.18
C PRO A 166 -10.58 -9.57 1.28
N ARG A 167 -10.64 -10.87 0.99
CA ARG A 167 -10.19 -11.91 1.95
C ARG A 167 -8.70 -11.77 2.28
N GLY A 168 -7.92 -11.22 1.37
CA GLY A 168 -6.49 -11.03 1.53
C GLY A 168 -5.69 -12.13 0.84
N PHE A 169 -4.61 -11.76 0.18
CA PHE A 169 -3.69 -12.69 -0.49
C PHE A 169 -2.26 -12.16 -0.44
N TYR A 170 -1.28 -13.07 -0.48
CA TYR A 170 0.12 -12.69 -0.60
C TYR A 170 0.41 -12.25 -2.03
N TYR A 171 0.73 -10.96 -2.19
CA TYR A 171 1.03 -10.39 -3.51
C TYR A 171 2.55 -10.19 -3.65
N PRO A 172 3.23 -10.96 -4.52
CA PRO A 172 4.70 -10.96 -4.59
C PRO A 172 5.30 -9.57 -4.85
N THR A 173 4.67 -8.75 -5.70
CA THR A 173 5.13 -7.36 -5.94
C THR A 173 5.11 -6.55 -4.64
N GLN A 174 4.04 -6.64 -3.85
CA GLN A 174 3.92 -5.87 -2.60
C GLN A 174 4.91 -6.36 -1.54
N ILE A 175 5.13 -7.66 -1.43
CA ILE A 175 6.11 -8.26 -0.53
C ILE A 175 7.53 -7.83 -0.90
N ALA A 176 7.86 -7.87 -2.19
CA ALA A 176 9.16 -7.43 -2.66
C ALA A 176 9.38 -5.92 -2.46
N GLN A 177 8.36 -5.09 -2.71
CA GLN A 177 8.42 -3.66 -2.41
C GLN A 177 8.62 -3.38 -0.92
N PHE A 178 7.97 -4.15 -0.04
CA PHE A 178 8.18 -4.07 1.41
C PHE A 178 9.64 -4.38 1.76
N GLY A 179 10.19 -5.49 1.23
CA GLY A 179 11.60 -5.82 1.42
C GLY A 179 12.55 -4.72 0.93
N LEU A 180 12.39 -4.25 -0.30
CA LEU A 180 13.25 -3.21 -0.90
C LEU A 180 13.16 -1.86 -0.17
N ALA A 181 11.98 -1.50 0.35
CA ALA A 181 11.81 -0.30 1.16
C ALA A 181 12.56 -0.42 2.49
N HIS A 182 12.39 -1.53 3.22
CA HIS A 182 13.14 -1.75 4.46
C HIS A 182 14.64 -1.84 4.22
N TYR A 183 15.09 -2.51 3.16
CA TYR A 183 16.50 -2.51 2.77
C TYR A 183 17.05 -1.10 2.55
N SER A 184 16.35 -0.29 1.76
CA SER A 184 16.78 1.07 1.42
C SER A 184 16.84 1.94 2.67
N LYS A 185 15.82 1.87 3.54
CA LYS A 185 15.82 2.57 4.83
C LYS A 185 16.96 2.15 5.73
N ASN A 186 17.31 0.86 5.78
CA ASN A 186 18.47 0.40 6.55
C ASN A 186 19.78 1.04 6.07
N VAL A 187 19.89 1.38 4.80
CA VAL A 187 21.10 2.00 4.23
C VAL A 187 21.13 3.50 4.51
N THR A 188 19.98 4.16 4.62
CA THR A 188 19.87 5.62 4.71
C THR A 188 19.57 6.17 6.10
N GLU A 189 18.83 5.42 6.92
CA GLU A 189 18.45 5.80 8.28
C GLU A 189 19.58 5.50 9.28
N PRO A 190 19.67 6.23 10.41
CA PRO A 190 20.63 5.93 11.45
C PRO A 190 20.40 4.54 12.08
N GLU A 191 21.45 3.99 12.70
CA GLU A 191 21.35 2.74 13.46
C GLU A 191 20.19 2.77 14.46
N PRO A 192 19.41 1.68 14.56
CA PRO A 192 18.22 1.68 15.39
C PRO A 192 18.58 1.80 16.87
N ARG A 193 17.81 2.60 17.60
CA ARG A 193 17.83 2.54 19.06
C ARG A 193 17.20 1.22 19.48
N VAL A 194 17.86 0.49 20.36
CA VAL A 194 17.40 -0.81 20.85
C VAL A 194 17.32 -0.78 22.36
N ARG A 195 16.15 -1.11 22.90
CA ARG A 195 15.94 -1.33 24.33
C ARG A 195 15.67 -2.81 24.57
N ILE A 196 16.63 -3.49 25.20
CA ILE A 196 16.46 -4.86 25.68
C ILE A 196 15.54 -4.80 26.91
N ILE A 197 14.48 -5.60 26.88
CA ILE A 197 13.54 -5.76 28.01
C ILE A 197 13.98 -6.96 28.84
N ASP A 198 14.11 -8.14 28.23
CA ASP A 198 14.61 -9.34 28.91
C ASP A 198 15.34 -10.22 27.89
N ASP A 199 16.63 -10.47 28.13
CA ASP A 199 17.46 -11.34 27.29
C ASP A 199 17.74 -12.71 27.92
N GLY A 200 17.17 -13.00 29.09
CA GLY A 200 17.35 -14.27 29.79
C GLY A 200 18.72 -14.47 30.47
N GLU A 201 19.69 -13.59 30.23
CA GLU A 201 21.07 -13.73 30.73
C GLU A 201 21.58 -12.50 31.50
N LYS A 202 21.70 -11.36 30.82
CA LYS A 202 22.35 -10.14 31.33
C LYS A 202 21.33 -9.10 31.79
N VAL A 203 20.28 -8.90 30.99
CA VAL A 203 19.19 -7.99 31.28
C VAL A 203 17.99 -8.83 31.68
N LEU A 204 17.74 -8.87 32.98
CA LEU A 204 16.67 -9.68 33.58
C LEU A 204 15.63 -8.75 34.18
N GLU A 205 14.38 -8.90 33.73
CA GLU A 205 13.27 -8.14 34.32
C GLU A 205 12.48 -8.98 35.31
N ASN A 206 11.82 -8.29 36.24
CA ASN A 206 11.00 -8.92 37.27
C ASN A 206 9.56 -9.08 36.76
N TRP A 207 9.31 -10.24 36.17
CA TRP A 207 7.97 -10.62 35.72
C TRP A 207 7.06 -10.86 36.90
N ILE A 208 5.85 -10.30 36.82
CA ILE A 208 4.79 -10.52 37.79
C ILE A 208 4.05 -11.80 37.39
N VAL A 209 3.86 -12.70 38.36
CA VAL A 209 3.34 -14.05 38.13
C VAL A 209 2.07 -14.24 38.96
N SER A 210 0.98 -14.65 38.32
CA SER A 210 -0.25 -15.05 39.04
C SER A 210 0.01 -16.26 39.96
N LYS A 211 -0.78 -16.42 41.03
CA LYS A 211 -0.60 -17.49 42.02
C LYS A 211 -0.60 -18.90 41.42
N ASP A 212 -1.28 -19.08 40.30
CA ASP A 212 -1.46 -20.33 39.56
C ASP A 212 -0.58 -20.43 38.30
N ALA A 213 0.36 -19.51 38.14
CA ALA A 213 1.32 -19.47 37.03
C ALA A 213 2.75 -19.72 37.53
N THR A 214 3.61 -20.16 36.62
CA THR A 214 5.03 -20.39 36.89
C THR A 214 5.89 -19.75 35.83
N ILE A 215 7.08 -19.32 36.24
CA ILE A 215 8.12 -18.80 35.37
C ILE A 215 9.48 -19.35 35.82
N SER A 216 10.32 -19.76 34.87
CA SER A 216 11.68 -20.20 35.16
C SER A 216 12.62 -19.86 34.01
N ARG A 217 13.87 -19.55 34.36
CA ARG A 217 14.94 -19.31 33.37
C ARG A 217 15.75 -20.59 33.20
N VAL A 218 15.72 -21.16 32.00
CA VAL A 218 16.32 -22.46 31.70
C VAL A 218 17.18 -22.32 30.45
N TYR A 219 18.35 -22.96 30.45
CA TYR A 219 19.18 -23.02 29.25
C TYR A 219 18.49 -23.87 28.19
N ASP A 220 18.41 -23.36 26.96
CA ASP A 220 17.83 -24.05 25.82
C ASP A 220 18.92 -24.39 24.80
N GLU A 221 19.03 -25.67 24.46
CA GLU A 221 20.10 -26.18 23.59
C GLU A 221 19.98 -25.70 22.14
N GLU A 222 18.76 -25.48 21.64
CA GLU A 222 18.53 -25.01 20.26
C GLU A 222 18.91 -23.53 20.14
N MET A 223 18.47 -22.72 21.11
CA MET A 223 18.76 -21.28 21.14
C MET A 223 20.16 -20.95 21.66
N LYS A 224 20.84 -21.91 22.31
CA LYS A 224 22.17 -21.76 22.94
C LYS A 224 22.25 -20.59 23.91
N THR A 225 21.16 -20.36 24.65
CA THR A 225 21.04 -19.27 25.62
C THR A 225 19.97 -19.61 26.66
N LYS A 226 19.90 -18.85 27.74
CA LYS A 226 18.82 -18.97 28.72
C LYS A 226 17.53 -18.37 28.19
N VAL A 227 16.46 -19.16 28.23
CA VAL A 227 15.12 -18.74 27.82
C VAL A 227 14.19 -18.68 29.02
N LEU A 228 13.16 -17.84 28.90
CA LEU A 228 12.13 -17.67 29.92
C LEU A 228 10.98 -18.64 29.64
N LYS A 229 10.94 -19.76 30.34
CA LYS A 229 9.82 -20.72 30.29
C LYS A 229 8.69 -20.23 31.18
N PHE A 230 7.46 -20.29 30.68
CA PHE A 230 6.27 -19.90 31.42
C PHE A 230 5.15 -20.94 31.26
N SER A 231 4.31 -21.03 32.29
CA SER A 231 3.07 -21.81 32.26
C SER A 231 2.00 -21.07 33.06
N THR A 232 0.82 -20.89 32.47
CA THR A 232 -0.36 -20.34 33.15
C THR A 232 -1.47 -21.38 33.18
N SER A 233 -2.44 -21.22 34.08
CA SER A 233 -3.68 -22.01 34.05
C SER A 233 -4.61 -21.53 32.93
N ASP A 234 -5.69 -22.27 32.68
CA ASP A 234 -6.72 -21.90 31.71
C ASP A 234 -7.65 -20.79 32.21
N HIS A 235 -7.53 -20.37 33.49
CA HIS A 235 -8.30 -19.26 34.02
C HIS A 235 -7.97 -17.95 33.31
N VAL A 236 -8.99 -17.12 33.08
CA VAL A 236 -8.86 -15.84 32.34
C VAL A 236 -7.87 -14.89 33.00
N SER A 237 -7.76 -14.92 34.32
CA SER A 237 -6.84 -14.10 35.12
C SER A 237 -5.43 -14.69 35.30
N SER A 238 -5.17 -15.91 34.83
CA SER A 238 -3.85 -16.52 34.93
C SER A 238 -2.94 -15.98 33.83
N GLN A 239 -1.87 -15.31 34.25
CA GLN A 239 -0.96 -14.62 33.35
C GLN A 239 0.41 -14.41 34.01
N VAL A 240 1.41 -14.26 33.15
CA VAL A 240 2.74 -13.77 33.50
C VAL A 240 2.93 -12.46 32.76
N TRP A 241 3.23 -11.36 33.44
CA TRP A 241 3.31 -10.06 32.76
C TRP A 241 4.39 -9.16 33.32
N LEU A 242 4.80 -8.22 32.48
CA LEU A 242 5.76 -7.19 32.79
C LEU A 242 5.11 -5.83 32.57
N LYS A 243 5.20 -4.95 33.56
CA LYS A 243 4.83 -3.53 33.41
C LYS A 243 6.02 -2.77 32.83
N VAL A 244 5.81 -2.10 31.71
CA VAL A 244 6.83 -1.29 31.03
C VAL A 244 6.30 0.13 30.80
N ASN A 245 7.20 1.07 30.52
CA ASN A 245 6.81 2.43 30.15
C ASN A 245 7.74 2.91 29.02
N ILE A 246 7.43 2.48 27.79
CA ILE A 246 8.24 2.77 26.60
C ILE A 246 7.42 3.65 25.67
N SER A 247 7.94 4.81 25.28
CA SER A 247 7.14 5.82 24.57
C SER A 247 7.77 6.38 23.30
N GLN A 248 8.98 5.91 22.96
CA GLN A 248 9.77 6.37 21.81
C GLN A 248 9.82 5.31 20.70
N ASP A 249 9.96 4.04 21.07
CA ASP A 249 10.25 2.94 20.17
C ASP A 249 9.09 1.92 20.20
N PHE A 250 8.75 1.33 19.04
CA PHE A 250 7.51 0.55 18.86
C PHE A 250 7.68 -0.68 17.97
N VAL A 251 8.90 -1.05 17.59
CA VAL A 251 9.14 -2.30 16.87
C VAL A 251 9.54 -3.36 17.88
N LEU A 252 8.58 -4.20 18.26
CA LEU A 252 8.81 -5.34 19.17
C LEU A 252 9.52 -6.45 18.40
N SER A 253 10.55 -7.02 19.00
CA SER A 253 11.16 -8.24 18.47
C SER A 253 11.54 -9.23 19.58
N LEU A 254 11.26 -10.51 19.37
CA LEU A 254 11.52 -11.59 20.32
C LEU A 254 11.46 -12.96 19.63
N ASP A 255 12.08 -13.97 20.23
CA ASP A 255 11.97 -15.36 19.82
C ASP A 255 10.97 -16.06 20.72
N VAL A 256 10.06 -16.83 20.12
CA VAL A 256 8.99 -17.55 20.84
C VAL A 256 8.94 -19.01 20.45
N TRP A 257 8.64 -19.84 21.44
CA TRP A 257 8.25 -21.23 21.28
C TRP A 257 6.97 -21.45 22.10
N PHE A 258 5.84 -21.69 21.43
CA PHE A 258 4.53 -21.74 22.08
C PHE A 258 3.85 -23.08 21.82
N LYS A 259 3.24 -23.64 22.88
CA LYS A 259 2.25 -24.71 22.74
C LYS A 259 0.91 -24.13 22.26
N PRO A 260 -0.01 -24.96 21.74
CA PRO A 260 -1.36 -24.50 21.41
C PRO A 260 -2.03 -23.76 22.57
N ASN A 261 -2.91 -22.81 22.24
CA ASN A 261 -3.59 -21.91 23.17
C ASN A 261 -2.65 -21.00 23.99
N SER A 262 -1.49 -20.66 23.42
CA SER A 262 -0.58 -19.69 24.03
C SER A 262 -0.58 -18.37 23.26
N SER A 263 -0.22 -17.30 23.95
CA SER A 263 -0.18 -15.97 23.36
C SER A 263 0.79 -15.04 24.07
N ILE A 264 1.23 -14.03 23.33
CA ILE A 264 1.82 -12.81 23.89
C ILE A 264 0.90 -11.63 23.58
N THR A 265 0.61 -10.82 24.59
CA THR A 265 -0.18 -9.61 24.46
C THR A 265 0.68 -8.40 24.77
N VAL A 266 0.61 -7.37 23.92
CA VAL A 266 1.26 -6.08 24.15
C VAL A 266 0.19 -5.01 24.30
N VAL A 267 0.28 -4.24 25.39
CA VAL A 267 -0.70 -3.21 25.73
C VAL A 267 -0.15 -1.84 25.34
N LEU A 268 -0.83 -1.18 24.41
CA LEU A 268 -0.60 0.20 24.04
C LEU A 268 -1.59 1.11 24.75
N GLN A 269 -1.12 2.21 25.32
CA GLN A 269 -1.98 3.21 25.94
C GLN A 269 -1.74 4.56 25.30
N ASN A 270 -2.83 5.28 25.00
CA ASN A 270 -2.75 6.67 24.59
C ASN A 270 -2.39 7.55 25.81
N LYS A 271 -1.50 8.52 25.63
CA LYS A 271 -1.01 9.40 26.70
C LYS A 271 -2.03 10.48 27.08
N ASP A 272 -2.84 10.91 26.11
CA ASP A 272 -3.80 12.01 26.30
C ASP A 272 -5.20 11.46 26.56
N LYS A 273 -5.56 10.40 25.85
CA LYS A 273 -6.85 9.72 25.96
C LYS A 273 -6.65 8.49 26.83
N LYS A 274 -7.57 8.18 27.75
CA LYS A 274 -7.53 6.91 28.52
C LYS A 274 -7.80 5.66 27.65
N GLU A 275 -7.66 5.76 26.33
CA GLU A 275 -7.82 4.68 25.36
C GLU A 275 -6.64 3.71 25.46
N THR A 276 -6.96 2.43 25.59
CA THR A 276 -5.98 1.34 25.71
C THR A 276 -6.28 0.34 24.61
N VAL A 277 -5.24 -0.19 23.96
CA VAL A 277 -5.36 -1.17 22.88
C VAL A 277 -4.52 -2.39 23.22
N TYR A 278 -5.09 -3.58 23.02
CA TYR A 278 -4.46 -4.86 23.31
C TYR A 278 -4.11 -5.57 22.01
N LEU A 279 -2.82 -5.73 21.74
CA LEU A 279 -2.31 -6.47 20.58
C LEU A 279 -1.98 -7.90 20.99
N HIS A 280 -2.81 -8.85 20.60
CA HIS A 280 -2.68 -10.28 20.91
C HIS A 280 -2.01 -11.00 19.75
N TYR A 281 -0.90 -11.68 20.02
CA TYR A 281 -0.23 -12.57 19.09
C TYR A 281 -0.47 -14.00 19.54
N VAL A 282 -1.39 -14.68 18.88
CA VAL A 282 -2.00 -15.95 19.34
C VAL A 282 -1.62 -17.11 18.43
N THR A 283 -1.52 -18.33 18.98
CA THR A 283 -1.28 -19.55 18.19
C THR A 283 -2.52 -19.93 17.34
N SER A 284 -2.70 -19.25 16.21
CA SER A 284 -3.81 -19.40 15.27
C SER A 284 -3.34 -19.12 13.84
N ASN A 285 -4.05 -19.65 12.85
CA ASN A 285 -3.82 -19.38 11.43
C ASN A 285 -4.65 -18.19 10.90
N GLN A 286 -5.48 -17.57 11.74
CA GLN A 286 -6.22 -16.37 11.37
C GLN A 286 -5.27 -15.17 11.22
N LEU A 287 -5.30 -14.51 10.06
CA LEU A 287 -4.37 -13.41 9.75
C LEU A 287 -4.45 -12.24 10.72
N ILE A 288 -5.65 -11.68 10.85
CA ILE A 288 -5.96 -10.57 11.74
C ILE A 288 -7.47 -10.59 12.07
N TYR A 289 -7.80 -10.25 13.29
CA TYR A 289 -9.16 -10.04 13.78
C TYR A 289 -9.15 -8.90 14.79
N ALA A 290 -10.23 -8.13 14.88
CA ALA A 290 -10.34 -7.05 15.84
C ALA A 290 -11.74 -7.02 16.43
N GLN A 291 -11.82 -6.76 17.73
CA GLN A 291 -13.07 -6.61 18.47
C GLN A 291 -12.84 -5.58 19.59
N GLU A 292 -13.66 -4.53 19.61
CA GLU A 292 -13.52 -3.43 20.58
C GLU A 292 -12.10 -2.86 20.60
N ASP A 293 -11.38 -3.03 21.71
CA ASP A 293 -10.02 -2.54 21.93
C ASP A 293 -8.97 -3.67 21.81
N HIS A 294 -9.38 -4.85 21.36
CA HIS A 294 -8.55 -6.04 21.20
C HIS A 294 -8.30 -6.34 19.72
N ILE A 295 -7.04 -6.49 19.35
CA ILE A 295 -6.59 -6.81 18.00
C ILE A 295 -5.76 -8.10 18.08
N TYR A 296 -6.15 -9.10 17.31
CA TYR A 296 -5.57 -10.43 17.31
C TYR A 296 -4.85 -10.69 16.00
N HIS A 297 -3.60 -11.13 16.08
CA HIS A 297 -2.80 -11.62 14.98
C HIS A 297 -2.45 -13.08 15.22
N GLY A 298 -2.82 -13.95 14.28
CA GLY A 298 -2.37 -15.34 14.29
C GLY A 298 -0.90 -15.42 13.93
N ILE A 299 -0.12 -16.05 14.80
CA ILE A 299 1.31 -16.30 14.60
C ILE A 299 1.59 -17.75 14.20
N GLY A 300 0.56 -18.53 13.86
CA GLY A 300 0.65 -19.92 13.42
C GLY A 300 0.47 -20.93 14.55
N THR A 301 0.20 -22.18 14.18
CA THR A 301 -0.09 -23.28 15.12
C THR A 301 1.09 -24.25 15.31
N GLU A 302 2.15 -24.13 14.50
CA GLU A 302 3.31 -25.01 14.59
C GLU A 302 4.14 -24.74 15.85
N VAL A 303 4.43 -25.80 16.60
CA VAL A 303 5.23 -25.74 17.83
C VAL A 303 6.72 -25.79 17.47
N LYS A 304 7.29 -24.62 17.20
CA LYS A 304 8.71 -24.43 16.89
C LYS A 304 9.18 -23.04 17.32
N TRP A 305 10.48 -22.88 17.48
CA TRP A 305 11.07 -21.56 17.68
C TRP A 305 10.82 -20.68 16.45
N ARG A 306 10.38 -19.45 16.69
CA ARG A 306 10.19 -18.45 15.64
C ARG A 306 10.53 -17.06 16.17
N ARG A 307 11.21 -16.28 15.32
CA ARG A 307 11.41 -14.85 15.55
C ARG A 307 10.15 -14.10 15.16
N ILE A 308 9.60 -13.33 16.10
CA ILE A 308 8.51 -12.39 15.87
C ILE A 308 9.11 -10.98 15.82
N THR A 309 8.78 -10.21 14.78
CA THR A 309 9.15 -8.78 14.64
C THR A 309 7.93 -7.99 14.20
N ARG A 310 7.43 -7.08 15.05
CA ARG A 310 6.14 -6.39 14.88
C ARG A 310 6.29 -4.89 15.06
N ASP A 311 5.84 -4.10 14.10
CA ASP A 311 5.58 -2.68 14.33
C ASP A 311 4.20 -2.54 14.99
N LEU A 312 4.20 -2.26 16.29
CA LEU A 312 3.00 -2.22 17.12
C LEU A 312 2.03 -1.12 16.68
N ILE A 313 2.53 -0.02 16.12
CA ILE A 313 1.66 1.06 15.64
C ILE A 313 0.98 0.65 14.34
N ILE A 314 1.71 0.01 13.44
CA ILE A 314 1.12 -0.52 12.21
C ILE A 314 0.07 -1.59 12.53
N ASP A 315 0.39 -2.55 13.41
CA ASP A 315 -0.57 -3.59 13.82
C ASP A 315 -1.85 -2.99 14.42
N MET A 316 -1.72 -1.99 15.30
CA MET A 316 -2.85 -1.25 15.85
C MET A 316 -3.69 -0.55 14.76
N GLN A 317 -3.03 0.18 13.85
CA GLN A 317 -3.72 0.90 12.77
C GLN A 317 -4.47 -0.07 11.84
N LYS A 318 -3.88 -1.24 11.55
CA LYS A 318 -4.51 -2.26 10.72
C LYS A 318 -5.69 -2.93 11.42
N GLY A 319 -5.61 -3.19 12.72
CA GLY A 319 -6.76 -3.71 13.48
C GLY A 319 -7.90 -2.69 13.56
N TRP A 320 -7.62 -1.41 13.79
CA TRP A 320 -8.66 -0.37 13.78
C TRP A 320 -9.34 -0.19 12.43
N ALA A 321 -8.60 -0.38 11.33
CA ALA A 321 -9.18 -0.34 9.99
C ALA A 321 -10.23 -1.45 9.76
N LEU A 322 -10.19 -2.55 10.52
CA LEU A 322 -11.21 -3.62 10.46
C LEU A 322 -12.47 -3.28 11.26
N LEU A 323 -12.40 -2.34 12.18
CA LEU A 323 -13.51 -1.92 13.04
C LEU A 323 -14.25 -0.70 12.47
N ASP A 324 -13.97 -0.33 11.22
CA ASP A 324 -14.47 0.89 10.55
C ASP A 324 -14.29 2.16 11.40
N ARG A 325 -13.31 2.17 12.32
CA ARG A 325 -12.99 3.38 13.09
C ARG A 325 -12.46 4.41 12.09
N PRO A 326 -13.01 5.65 12.06
CA PRO A 326 -12.57 6.67 11.11
C PRO A 326 -11.07 6.87 11.24
N LYS A 327 -10.37 7.09 10.12
CA LYS A 327 -8.90 7.26 10.03
C LYS A 327 -8.43 8.38 10.95
N ARG A 328 -8.29 8.09 12.24
CA ARG A 328 -7.71 8.99 13.22
C ARG A 328 -6.23 9.02 12.87
N LYS A 329 -5.70 10.20 12.57
CA LYS A 329 -4.25 10.43 12.64
C LYS A 329 -3.88 10.13 14.09
N SER A 330 -3.41 8.92 14.32
CA SER A 330 -2.96 8.43 15.63
C SER A 330 -1.44 8.38 15.58
N PRO A 331 -0.76 9.53 15.76
CA PRO A 331 0.68 9.61 15.61
C PRO A 331 1.38 8.80 16.71
N ARG A 332 2.51 8.20 16.37
CA ARG A 332 3.31 7.31 17.25
C ARG A 332 3.58 7.96 18.62
N ASN A 333 3.85 9.27 18.63
CA ASN A 333 4.18 10.04 19.84
C ASN A 333 3.06 10.10 20.89
N LYS A 334 1.82 9.77 20.53
CA LYS A 334 0.67 9.76 21.44
C LYS A 334 0.49 8.44 22.19
N PHE A 335 1.24 7.40 21.84
CA PHE A 335 1.12 6.09 22.47
C PHE A 335 2.34 5.76 23.33
N ARG A 336 2.17 4.81 24.23
CA ARG A 336 3.24 4.14 24.97
C ARG A 336 2.93 2.66 25.16
N ILE A 337 3.96 1.83 25.19
CA ILE A 337 3.87 0.43 25.60
C ILE A 337 3.82 0.41 27.13
N CYS A 338 2.76 -0.18 27.67
CA CYS A 338 2.49 -0.23 29.12
C CYS A 338 2.71 -1.61 29.74
N SER A 339 2.47 -2.67 28.97
CA SER A 339 2.59 -4.03 29.46
C SER A 339 2.90 -5.01 28.35
N VAL A 340 3.66 -6.04 28.70
CA VAL A 340 3.83 -7.27 27.90
C VAL A 340 3.33 -8.43 28.74
N MET A 341 2.49 -9.29 28.18
CA MET A 341 1.79 -10.34 28.92
C MET A 341 1.92 -11.67 28.18
N LEU A 342 2.19 -12.75 28.90
CA LEU A 342 2.31 -14.11 28.41
C LEU A 342 1.18 -14.95 29.02
N ARG A 343 0.50 -15.72 28.17
CA ARG A 343 -0.54 -16.68 28.57
C ARG A 343 -0.37 -18.00 27.83
N GLY A 344 -0.76 -19.09 28.48
CA GLY A 344 -0.59 -20.45 28.00
C GLY A 344 0.73 -21.07 28.46
N ARG A 345 1.38 -21.83 27.60
CA ARG A 345 2.60 -22.59 27.92
C ARG A 345 3.64 -22.44 26.82
N GLY A 346 4.83 -21.99 27.16
CA GLY A 346 5.88 -21.81 26.18
C GLY A 346 7.19 -21.28 26.75
N ALA A 347 8.02 -20.80 25.85
CA ALA A 347 9.27 -20.12 26.14
C ALA A 347 9.39 -18.87 25.28
N VAL A 348 10.00 -17.82 25.84
CA VAL A 348 10.39 -16.61 25.11
C VAL A 348 11.84 -16.25 25.38
N CYS A 349 12.49 -15.60 24.43
CA CYS A 349 13.87 -15.13 24.57
C CYS A 349 14.09 -13.82 23.79
N GLY A 350 15.02 -13.00 24.29
CA GLY A 350 15.50 -11.81 23.58
C GLY A 350 14.42 -10.76 23.33
N VAL A 351 13.55 -10.53 24.32
CA VAL A 351 12.46 -9.55 24.26
C VAL A 351 13.07 -8.15 24.22
N ARG A 352 12.87 -7.45 23.10
CA ARG A 352 13.38 -6.10 22.90
C ARG A 352 12.39 -5.24 22.14
N VAL A 353 12.56 -3.93 22.26
CA VAL A 353 11.83 -2.93 21.47
C VAL A 353 12.84 -1.99 20.83
N SER A 354 12.71 -1.80 19.52
CA SER A 354 13.63 -1.03 18.70
C SER A 354 12.89 0.11 17.96
N SER A 355 13.64 1.13 17.54
CA SER A 355 13.09 2.18 16.66
C SER A 355 12.72 1.61 15.29
N SER A 356 13.51 0.68 14.79
CA SER A 356 13.25 -0.10 13.57
C SER A 356 13.99 -1.45 13.60
N GLU A 357 13.53 -2.40 12.76
CA GLU A 357 14.15 -3.72 12.55
C GLU A 357 14.18 -4.03 11.04
N HIS A 358 14.71 -3.08 10.26
CA HIS A 358 14.63 -3.09 8.80
C HIS A 358 15.20 -4.37 8.18
N MET A 359 16.37 -4.84 8.62
CA MET A 359 16.95 -6.06 8.07
C MET A 359 16.13 -7.31 8.38
N ALA A 360 15.48 -7.39 9.55
CA ALA A 360 14.60 -8.51 9.87
C ALA A 360 13.39 -8.55 8.92
N GLN A 361 12.79 -7.40 8.64
CA GLN A 361 11.67 -7.26 7.70
C GLN A 361 12.08 -7.50 6.24
N PHE A 362 13.28 -7.05 5.85
CA PHE A 362 13.87 -7.35 4.56
C PHE A 362 14.09 -8.86 4.37
N TYR A 363 14.70 -9.54 5.35
CA TYR A 363 14.95 -10.97 5.27
C TYR A 363 13.65 -11.78 5.33
N ALA A 364 12.61 -11.34 6.06
CA ALA A 364 11.29 -11.97 5.99
C ALA A 364 10.75 -11.98 4.56
N ALA A 365 10.87 -10.86 3.83
CA ALA A 365 10.49 -10.80 2.42
C ALA A 365 11.37 -11.68 1.51
N ALA A 366 12.70 -11.65 1.71
CA ALA A 366 13.63 -12.47 0.93
C ALA A 366 13.43 -13.98 1.16
N ASP A 367 13.19 -14.39 2.40
CA ASP A 367 12.93 -15.79 2.76
C ASP A 367 11.58 -16.26 2.22
N TRP A 368 10.55 -15.43 2.32
CA TRP A 368 9.25 -15.72 1.72
C TRP A 368 9.35 -15.92 0.21
N LEU A 369 10.10 -15.05 -0.49
CA LEU A 369 10.33 -15.18 -1.93
C LEU A 369 11.13 -16.43 -2.27
N ALA A 370 12.25 -16.69 -1.58
CA ALA A 370 13.10 -17.84 -1.87
C ALA A 370 12.40 -19.19 -1.61
N SER A 371 11.58 -19.27 -0.55
CA SER A 371 10.86 -20.50 -0.19
C SER A 371 9.55 -20.69 -0.96
N GLY A 372 8.86 -19.59 -1.31
CA GLY A 372 7.58 -19.60 -2.00
C GLY A 372 7.66 -19.67 -3.53
N GLN A 373 8.86 -19.69 -4.10
CA GLN A 373 9.07 -19.75 -5.55
C GLN A 373 8.67 -21.14 -6.11
N ARG A 374 7.90 -21.17 -7.20
CA ARG A 374 7.56 -22.43 -7.86
C ARG A 374 8.76 -22.99 -8.65
N ALA A 375 8.68 -24.26 -9.03
CA ALA A 375 9.73 -24.95 -9.81
C ALA A 375 10.12 -24.22 -11.11
N ARG A 376 9.17 -23.57 -11.78
CA ARG A 376 9.41 -22.75 -12.99
C ARG A 376 9.83 -21.30 -12.69
N GLY A 377 10.24 -20.99 -11.46
CA GLY A 377 10.81 -19.68 -11.10
C GLY A 377 9.82 -18.55 -10.82
N GLY A 378 8.53 -18.76 -11.08
CA GLY A 378 7.49 -17.74 -10.89
C GLY A 378 6.87 -17.71 -9.50
N TRP A 379 6.37 -16.53 -9.11
CA TRP A 379 5.48 -16.37 -7.95
C TRP A 379 4.04 -16.10 -8.43
N PRO A 380 3.12 -17.07 -8.30
CA PRO A 380 1.74 -16.94 -8.76
C PRO A 380 0.99 -15.86 -7.98
N VAL A 381 0.20 -15.05 -8.68
CA VAL A 381 -0.76 -14.15 -8.04
C VAL A 381 -2.08 -14.88 -7.82
N LEU A 382 -2.44 -15.12 -6.56
CA LEU A 382 -3.62 -15.90 -6.17
C LEU A 382 -4.91 -15.07 -6.14
N ALA A 383 -5.03 -14.07 -7.01
CA ALA A 383 -6.20 -13.22 -7.14
C ALA A 383 -6.56 -13.06 -8.61
N ARG A 384 -7.87 -13.05 -8.91
CA ARG A 384 -8.37 -12.71 -10.24
C ARG A 384 -8.04 -11.25 -10.53
N ARG A 385 -7.66 -10.94 -11.77
CA ARG A 385 -7.39 -9.55 -12.19
C ARG A 385 -8.08 -9.22 -13.51
N HIS A 386 -9.03 -8.28 -13.44
CA HIS A 386 -9.57 -7.57 -14.60
C HIS A 386 -8.70 -6.35 -14.91
N VAL A 387 -8.10 -6.26 -16.09
CA VAL A 387 -7.10 -5.21 -16.44
C VAL A 387 -7.67 -4.13 -17.35
N ALA A 388 -8.48 -4.53 -18.32
CA ALA A 388 -9.09 -3.64 -19.31
C ALA A 388 -10.42 -4.23 -19.80
N PRO A 389 -11.37 -3.37 -20.24
CA PRO A 389 -12.56 -3.83 -20.93
C PRO A 389 -12.20 -4.68 -22.15
N SER A 390 -13.01 -5.70 -22.44
CA SER A 390 -12.83 -6.60 -23.59
C SER A 390 -11.55 -7.46 -23.60
N VAL A 391 -10.74 -7.43 -22.53
CA VAL A 391 -9.62 -8.33 -22.31
C VAL A 391 -10.02 -9.43 -21.32
N PRO A 392 -9.75 -10.73 -21.60
CA PRO A 392 -10.04 -11.79 -20.66
C PRO A 392 -9.39 -11.57 -19.29
N ASP A 393 -10.14 -11.86 -18.23
CA ASP A 393 -9.61 -11.80 -16.88
C ASP A 393 -8.43 -12.75 -16.69
N LEU A 394 -7.39 -12.26 -16.01
CA LEU A 394 -6.31 -13.12 -15.53
C LEU A 394 -6.83 -13.96 -14.36
N LYS A 395 -6.93 -15.27 -14.58
CA LYS A 395 -7.34 -16.24 -13.56
C LYS A 395 -6.25 -16.40 -12.49
N PRO A 396 -6.61 -16.66 -11.22
CA PRO A 396 -5.63 -16.90 -10.15
C PRO A 396 -4.55 -17.90 -10.57
N GLY A 397 -3.29 -17.56 -10.30
CA GLY A 397 -2.12 -18.32 -10.73
C GLY A 397 -1.28 -17.63 -11.82
N TRP A 398 -1.76 -16.52 -12.38
CA TRP A 398 -1.00 -15.69 -13.32
C TRP A 398 0.30 -15.14 -12.72
N LEU A 399 1.30 -14.88 -13.56
CA LEU A 399 2.59 -14.31 -13.19
C LEU A 399 2.70 -12.85 -13.63
N SER A 400 3.60 -12.07 -13.01
CA SER A 400 3.82 -10.68 -13.38
C SER A 400 5.31 -10.43 -13.57
N ALA A 401 5.71 -9.84 -14.69
CA ALA A 401 7.11 -9.45 -14.90
C ALA A 401 7.61 -8.51 -13.80
N MET A 402 6.77 -7.56 -13.37
CA MET A 402 7.08 -6.64 -12.27
C MET A 402 7.29 -7.37 -10.94
N SER A 403 6.54 -8.45 -10.67
CA SER A 403 6.80 -9.33 -9.52
C SER A 403 8.16 -10.00 -9.64
N GLN A 404 8.49 -10.55 -10.82
CA GLN A 404 9.78 -11.18 -11.06
C GLN A 404 10.92 -10.18 -10.85
N GLY A 405 10.84 -8.99 -11.47
CA GLY A 405 11.84 -7.93 -11.35
C GLY A 405 12.14 -7.52 -9.92
N HIS A 406 11.10 -7.14 -9.15
CA HIS A 406 11.31 -6.76 -7.74
C HIS A 406 11.83 -7.94 -6.90
N ALA A 407 11.35 -9.16 -7.14
CA ALA A 407 11.81 -10.32 -6.40
C ALA A 407 13.29 -10.60 -6.68
N ILE A 408 13.73 -10.49 -7.94
CA ILE A 408 15.14 -10.56 -8.32
C ILE A 408 15.94 -9.50 -7.56
N SER A 409 15.51 -8.23 -7.55
CA SER A 409 16.19 -7.16 -6.81
C SER A 409 16.31 -7.43 -5.30
N VAL A 410 15.29 -8.02 -4.67
CA VAL A 410 15.34 -8.43 -3.25
C VAL A 410 16.36 -9.55 -3.05
N LEU A 411 16.27 -10.60 -3.86
CA LEU A 411 17.09 -11.80 -3.73
C LEU A 411 18.57 -11.51 -4.02
N SER A 412 18.86 -10.67 -5.03
CA SER A 412 20.21 -10.19 -5.34
C SER A 412 20.83 -9.43 -4.15
N ARG A 413 20.07 -8.52 -3.52
CA ARG A 413 20.51 -7.83 -2.30
C ARG A 413 20.67 -8.77 -1.11
N ALA A 414 19.79 -9.75 -0.97
CA ALA A 414 19.84 -10.72 0.12
C ALA A 414 21.08 -11.63 -0.01
N TYR A 415 21.40 -12.07 -1.23
CA TYR A 415 22.63 -12.78 -1.53
C TYR A 415 23.86 -11.92 -1.22
N HIS A 416 23.92 -10.69 -1.75
CA HIS A 416 25.03 -9.78 -1.51
C HIS A 416 25.33 -9.58 -0.01
N ARG A 417 24.29 -9.41 0.82
CA ARG A 417 24.46 -9.17 2.27
C ARG A 417 24.76 -10.42 3.09
N SER A 418 24.30 -11.59 2.67
CA SER A 418 24.38 -12.81 3.48
C SER A 418 25.37 -13.86 2.97
N GLY A 419 25.78 -13.79 1.71
CA GLY A 419 26.53 -14.84 1.02
C GLY A 419 25.75 -16.14 0.79
N ARG A 420 24.46 -16.22 1.16
CA ARG A 420 23.68 -17.47 1.08
C ARG A 420 23.25 -17.76 -0.36
N ALA A 421 23.82 -18.81 -0.96
CA ALA A 421 23.58 -19.22 -2.34
C ALA A 421 22.09 -19.44 -2.70
N ARG A 422 21.23 -19.82 -1.73
CA ARG A 422 19.79 -20.00 -1.96
C ARG A 422 19.11 -18.77 -2.58
N TYR A 423 19.55 -17.56 -2.24
CA TYR A 423 18.95 -16.34 -2.77
C TYR A 423 19.38 -16.10 -4.21
N LEU A 424 20.66 -16.29 -4.54
CA LEU A 424 21.17 -16.19 -5.90
C LEU A 424 20.49 -17.21 -6.83
N LEU A 425 20.41 -18.47 -6.40
CA LEU A 425 19.73 -19.53 -7.17
C LEU A 425 18.25 -19.22 -7.41
N ALA A 426 17.56 -18.65 -6.41
CA ALA A 426 16.17 -18.22 -6.59
C ALA A 426 16.05 -17.04 -7.56
N ALA A 427 16.97 -16.08 -7.52
CA ALA A 427 17.01 -14.96 -8.47
C ALA A 427 17.24 -15.43 -9.91
N GLN A 428 18.17 -16.37 -10.11
CA GLN A 428 18.44 -16.96 -11.43
C GLN A 428 17.24 -17.72 -11.99
N ARG A 429 16.56 -18.54 -11.17
CA ARG A 429 15.33 -19.22 -11.59
C ARG A 429 14.22 -18.24 -11.95
N ALA A 430 14.17 -17.06 -11.33
CA ALA A 430 13.15 -16.06 -11.60
C ALA A 430 13.22 -15.48 -13.02
N LEU A 431 14.29 -15.73 -13.76
CA LEU A 431 14.42 -15.39 -15.18
C LEU A 431 13.58 -16.30 -16.08
N LEU A 432 13.29 -17.54 -15.68
CA LEU A 432 12.61 -18.52 -16.54
C LEU A 432 11.26 -18.03 -17.07
N PRO A 433 10.34 -17.46 -16.26
CA PRO A 433 9.07 -16.98 -16.79
C PRO A 433 9.19 -15.80 -17.78
N LEU A 434 10.28 -15.04 -17.71
CA LEU A 434 10.51 -13.87 -18.56
C LEU A 434 10.83 -14.27 -20.01
N ASP A 435 11.20 -15.53 -20.27
CA ASP A 435 11.41 -16.04 -21.63
C ASP A 435 10.24 -16.91 -22.15
N VAL A 436 9.21 -17.14 -21.33
CA VAL A 436 8.02 -17.90 -21.72
C VAL A 436 6.92 -16.93 -22.20
N PRO A 437 6.32 -17.14 -23.38
CA PRO A 437 5.21 -16.31 -23.86
C PRO A 437 4.03 -16.27 -22.89
N SER A 438 3.33 -15.13 -22.82
CA SER A 438 2.14 -14.94 -21.97
C SER A 438 1.07 -16.01 -22.20
N ALA A 439 0.82 -16.38 -23.46
CA ALA A 439 -0.12 -17.45 -23.84
C ALA A 439 0.26 -18.85 -23.28
N HIS A 440 1.53 -19.07 -22.94
CA HIS A 440 2.05 -20.32 -22.39
C HIS A 440 2.31 -20.23 -20.86
N GLY A 441 1.70 -19.25 -20.20
CA GLY A 441 1.79 -19.07 -18.75
C GLY A 441 3.07 -18.38 -18.27
N GLY A 442 3.83 -17.77 -19.18
CA GLY A 442 4.93 -16.87 -18.84
C GLY A 442 4.50 -15.41 -18.83
N VAL A 443 5.46 -14.51 -19.05
CA VAL A 443 5.21 -13.04 -19.08
C VAL A 443 5.90 -12.34 -20.24
N LYS A 444 6.38 -13.08 -21.25
CA LYS A 444 6.96 -12.50 -22.46
C LYS A 444 5.87 -12.11 -23.46
N ALA A 445 6.00 -10.93 -24.02
CA ALA A 445 5.29 -10.46 -25.20
C ALA A 445 6.30 -9.98 -26.25
N MET A 446 5.85 -9.85 -27.49
CA MET A 446 6.62 -9.28 -28.59
C MET A 446 5.83 -8.13 -29.20
N TRP A 447 6.45 -6.96 -29.34
CA TRP A 447 5.91 -5.87 -30.13
C TRP A 447 6.34 -6.04 -31.59
N MET A 448 5.36 -6.20 -32.48
CA MET A 448 5.56 -6.40 -33.92
C MET A 448 6.58 -7.51 -34.24
N ASP A 449 6.52 -8.61 -33.49
CA ASP A 449 7.41 -9.79 -33.60
C ASP A 449 8.92 -9.48 -33.51
N LYS A 450 9.30 -8.29 -33.04
CA LYS A 450 10.69 -7.81 -33.04
C LYS A 450 11.20 -7.39 -31.68
N TYR A 451 10.43 -6.60 -30.93
CA TYR A 451 10.88 -6.04 -29.67
C TYR A 451 10.30 -6.81 -28.49
N VAL A 452 11.16 -7.30 -27.60
CA VAL A 452 10.73 -8.06 -26.43
C VAL A 452 10.07 -7.13 -25.40
N TRP A 453 9.02 -7.62 -24.77
CA TRP A 453 8.41 -6.95 -23.63
C TRP A 453 8.12 -7.94 -22.51
N TYR A 454 8.35 -7.52 -21.27
CA TYR A 454 8.03 -8.29 -20.07
C TYR A 454 6.76 -7.70 -19.44
N GLU A 455 5.65 -8.43 -19.57
CA GLU A 455 4.31 -7.97 -19.22
C GLU A 455 4.11 -7.90 -17.70
N GLU A 456 3.75 -6.72 -17.18
CA GLU A 456 3.23 -6.60 -15.80
C GLU A 456 1.97 -7.45 -15.63
N TYR A 457 1.10 -7.45 -16.63
CA TYR A 457 -0.12 -8.25 -16.72
C TYR A 457 -0.08 -9.05 -18.04
N PRO A 458 0.20 -10.38 -18.01
CA PRO A 458 0.35 -11.21 -19.20
C PRO A 458 -1.01 -11.49 -19.85
N THR A 459 -1.57 -10.46 -20.46
CA THR A 459 -2.89 -10.43 -21.08
C THR A 459 -2.81 -10.86 -22.55
N THR A 460 -3.96 -11.27 -23.09
CA THR A 460 -4.10 -11.57 -24.52
C THR A 460 -5.27 -10.75 -25.07
N PRO A 461 -5.01 -9.78 -25.98
CA PRO A 461 -3.70 -9.34 -26.46
C PRO A 461 -2.86 -8.64 -25.37
N PRO A 462 -1.53 -8.51 -25.54
CA PRO A 462 -0.66 -7.82 -24.58
C PRO A 462 -0.99 -6.33 -24.48
N LEU A 463 -0.68 -5.74 -23.32
CA LEU A 463 -1.00 -4.33 -23.03
C LEU A 463 0.24 -3.45 -22.89
N PHE A 464 1.43 -4.00 -22.70
CA PHE A 464 2.68 -3.25 -22.66
C PHE A 464 2.72 -2.16 -21.57
N VAL A 465 2.43 -2.53 -20.32
CA VAL A 465 2.50 -1.56 -19.19
C VAL A 465 3.94 -1.10 -18.95
N LEU A 466 4.16 0.22 -18.97
CA LEU A 466 5.50 0.83 -18.96
C LEU A 466 6.25 0.62 -17.64
N ASN A 467 5.65 1.03 -16.52
CA ASN A 467 6.34 1.02 -15.23
C ASN A 467 6.79 -0.38 -14.81
N GLY A 468 5.95 -1.40 -15.00
CA GLY A 468 6.25 -2.78 -14.63
C GLY A 468 7.35 -3.38 -15.49
N PHE A 469 7.40 -3.02 -16.79
CA PHE A 469 8.50 -3.40 -17.67
C PHE A 469 9.83 -2.82 -17.19
N ILE A 470 9.89 -1.51 -16.91
CA ILE A 470 11.13 -0.88 -16.44
C ILE A 470 11.59 -1.47 -15.10
N TYR A 471 10.68 -1.72 -14.15
CA TYR A 471 11.06 -2.41 -12.90
C TYR A 471 11.59 -3.83 -13.13
N THR A 472 11.13 -4.51 -14.17
CA THR A 472 11.69 -5.80 -14.59
C THR A 472 13.13 -5.63 -15.07
N LEU A 473 13.42 -4.61 -15.88
CA LEU A 473 14.78 -4.29 -16.33
C LEU A 473 15.72 -3.98 -15.16
N LEU A 474 15.25 -3.26 -14.12
CA LEU A 474 16.07 -3.02 -12.93
C LEU A 474 16.43 -4.31 -12.19
N GLY A 475 15.49 -5.26 -12.09
CA GLY A 475 15.78 -6.59 -11.53
C GLY A 475 16.83 -7.35 -12.34
N LEU A 476 16.72 -7.33 -13.66
CA LEU A 476 17.70 -7.96 -14.55
C LEU A 476 19.10 -7.34 -14.41
N TYR A 477 19.18 -6.01 -14.36
CA TYR A 477 20.43 -5.29 -14.11
C TYR A 477 21.02 -5.64 -12.74
N ASP A 478 20.18 -5.68 -11.70
CA ASP A 478 20.62 -6.04 -10.35
C ASP A 478 21.26 -7.42 -10.29
N LEU A 479 20.63 -8.42 -10.91
CA LEU A 479 21.16 -9.78 -10.93
C LEU A 479 22.47 -9.85 -11.71
N HIS A 480 22.53 -9.27 -12.90
CA HIS A 480 23.74 -9.26 -13.72
C HIS A 480 24.95 -8.70 -12.96
N VAL A 481 24.80 -7.55 -12.29
CA VAL A 481 25.89 -6.93 -11.52
C VAL A 481 26.31 -7.79 -10.33
N ILE A 482 25.36 -8.48 -9.69
CA ILE A 482 25.63 -9.34 -8.53
C ILE A 482 26.25 -10.69 -8.93
N GLU A 483 25.93 -11.23 -10.12
CA GLU A 483 26.59 -12.42 -10.69
C GLU A 483 28.07 -12.15 -11.04
N GLY A 484 28.42 -10.89 -11.31
CA GLY A 484 29.78 -10.44 -11.58
C GLY A 484 30.17 -10.49 -13.06
N GLU A 485 31.17 -9.68 -13.43
CA GLU A 485 31.58 -9.40 -14.81
C GLU A 485 32.17 -10.61 -15.55
N ASN A 486 32.70 -11.61 -14.82
CA ASN A 486 33.32 -12.80 -15.39
C ASN A 486 32.31 -13.90 -15.78
N SER A 487 31.00 -13.65 -15.63
CA SER A 487 29.94 -14.62 -15.90
C SER A 487 29.17 -14.32 -17.19
N ILE A 488 28.82 -15.36 -17.96
CA ILE A 488 27.83 -15.24 -19.04
C ILE A 488 26.46 -15.07 -18.34
N SER A 489 26.04 -13.82 -18.18
CA SER A 489 24.78 -13.50 -17.49
C SER A 489 23.61 -13.47 -18.47
N LEU A 490 22.71 -14.44 -18.36
CA LEU A 490 21.42 -14.41 -19.06
C LEU A 490 20.63 -13.14 -18.71
N ALA A 491 20.70 -12.70 -17.44
CA ALA A 491 20.05 -11.47 -16.99
C ALA A 491 20.56 -10.24 -17.77
N LYS A 492 21.86 -10.18 -18.07
CA LYS A 492 22.42 -9.12 -18.91
C LYS A 492 21.81 -9.11 -20.32
N LYS A 493 21.78 -10.27 -20.99
CA LYS A 493 21.21 -10.37 -22.34
C LYS A 493 19.76 -9.89 -22.34
N MET A 494 18.96 -10.35 -21.38
CA MET A 494 17.56 -9.94 -21.24
C MET A 494 17.41 -8.44 -20.94
N PHE A 495 18.30 -7.87 -20.12
CA PHE A 495 18.35 -6.43 -19.89
C PHE A 495 18.66 -5.66 -21.16
N ASP A 496 19.67 -6.06 -21.93
CA ASP A 496 20.08 -5.39 -23.18
C ASP A 496 18.97 -5.45 -24.25
N ASP A 497 18.33 -6.62 -24.43
CA ASP A 497 17.20 -6.81 -25.34
C ASP A 497 15.98 -5.94 -24.92
N GLY A 498 15.73 -5.88 -23.60
CA GLY A 498 14.67 -5.08 -23.00
C GLY A 498 14.93 -3.58 -23.11
N MET A 499 16.17 -3.11 -22.91
CA MET A 499 16.57 -1.71 -23.08
C MET A 499 16.44 -1.26 -24.53
N THR A 500 16.82 -2.11 -25.49
CA THR A 500 16.61 -1.85 -26.92
C THR A 500 15.13 -1.64 -27.24
N SER A 501 14.27 -2.48 -26.65
CA SER A 501 12.82 -2.39 -26.80
C SER A 501 12.26 -1.13 -26.13
N LEU A 502 12.65 -0.84 -24.89
CA LEU A 502 12.23 0.37 -24.17
C LEU A 502 12.54 1.63 -24.98
N LYS A 503 13.79 1.80 -25.42
CA LYS A 503 14.24 3.00 -26.14
C LYS A 503 13.50 3.19 -27.45
N THR A 504 13.19 2.10 -28.15
CA THR A 504 12.43 2.15 -29.41
C THR A 504 10.96 2.51 -29.19
N LEU A 505 10.32 1.94 -28.16
CA LEU A 505 8.88 2.12 -27.92
C LEU A 505 8.56 3.35 -27.06
N LEU A 506 9.54 3.95 -26.38
CA LEU A 506 9.32 5.05 -25.44
C LEU A 506 8.50 6.22 -26.02
N PRO A 507 8.69 6.64 -27.29
CA PRO A 507 7.86 7.68 -27.90
C PRO A 507 6.36 7.35 -27.95
N LEU A 508 5.99 6.07 -28.02
CA LEU A 508 4.58 5.64 -28.07
C LEU A 508 3.85 5.89 -26.75
N PHE A 509 4.57 6.12 -25.66
CA PHE A 509 3.99 6.45 -24.36
C PHE A 509 3.90 7.96 -24.11
N ASP A 510 4.42 8.81 -25.01
CA ASP A 510 4.42 10.26 -24.86
C ASP A 510 3.14 10.86 -25.46
N THR A 511 2.39 11.62 -24.66
CA THR A 511 1.15 12.28 -25.12
C THR A 511 1.37 13.70 -25.61
N GLY A 512 2.57 14.25 -25.41
CA GLY A 512 2.86 15.67 -25.56
C GLY A 512 2.51 16.53 -24.33
N SER A 513 1.83 15.99 -23.31
CA SER A 513 1.52 16.71 -22.05
C SER A 513 1.40 15.80 -20.82
N GLY A 514 1.97 14.60 -20.90
CA GLY A 514 1.85 13.52 -19.92
C GLY A 514 2.34 12.21 -20.56
N SER A 515 2.13 11.07 -19.89
CA SER A 515 2.47 9.76 -20.44
C SER A 515 1.28 8.79 -20.40
N PHE A 516 1.21 7.85 -21.33
CA PHE A 516 0.31 6.70 -21.23
C PHE A 516 0.83 5.68 -20.20
N TYR A 517 -0.10 4.97 -19.54
CA TYR A 517 0.22 3.88 -18.62
C TYR A 517 0.62 2.61 -19.36
N ASP A 518 -0.06 2.35 -20.47
CA ASP A 518 0.05 1.15 -21.30
C ASP A 518 -0.32 1.48 -22.75
N LEU A 519 -0.08 0.53 -23.67
CA LEU A 519 -0.34 0.69 -25.10
C LEU A 519 -1.67 0.08 -25.54
N ARG A 520 -2.67 -0.01 -24.65
CA ARG A 520 -3.98 -0.60 -24.97
C ARG A 520 -4.69 0.07 -26.15
N HIS A 521 -4.40 1.34 -26.41
CA HIS A 521 -4.97 2.08 -27.53
C HIS A 521 -4.45 1.59 -28.88
N PHE A 522 -3.22 1.07 -28.94
CA PHE A 522 -2.69 0.40 -30.11
C PHE A 522 -3.17 -1.04 -30.24
N THR A 523 -3.24 -1.77 -29.12
CA THR A 523 -3.52 -3.22 -29.17
C THR A 523 -4.99 -3.58 -29.19
N LEU A 524 -5.86 -2.71 -28.65
CA LEU A 524 -7.31 -2.92 -28.58
C LEU A 524 -8.12 -1.95 -29.45
N GLY A 525 -7.51 -0.88 -29.98
CA GLY A 525 -8.24 0.16 -30.72
C GLY A 525 -9.20 0.97 -29.84
N VAL A 526 -8.90 1.13 -28.54
CA VAL A 526 -9.71 1.87 -27.58
C VAL A 526 -9.05 3.19 -27.18
N SER A 527 -9.76 4.03 -26.42
CA SER A 527 -9.18 5.28 -25.89
C SER A 527 -7.91 5.01 -25.06
N PRO A 528 -6.90 5.89 -25.13
CA PRO A 528 -5.67 5.73 -24.35
C PRO A 528 -5.90 5.71 -22.84
N ASN A 529 -5.11 4.90 -22.15
CA ASN A 529 -5.07 4.87 -20.69
C ASN A 529 -4.00 5.83 -20.19
N LEU A 530 -4.40 7.05 -19.81
CA LEU A 530 -3.49 8.06 -19.29
C LEU A 530 -2.91 7.64 -17.94
N ALA A 531 -1.60 7.80 -17.77
CA ALA A 531 -0.98 7.62 -16.47
C ALA A 531 -1.32 8.82 -15.59
N ARG A 532 -2.05 8.57 -14.50
CA ARG A 532 -2.23 9.57 -13.43
C ARG A 532 -0.88 10.07 -12.90
N TRP A 533 -0.83 11.27 -12.31
CA TRP A 533 0.42 11.98 -12.04
C TRP A 533 1.45 11.23 -11.18
N ASP A 534 1.04 10.37 -10.25
CA ASP A 534 1.96 9.53 -9.49
C ASP A 534 2.62 8.42 -10.34
N TYR A 535 1.90 7.87 -11.33
CA TYR A 535 2.52 6.96 -12.30
C TYR A 535 3.39 7.71 -13.30
N HIS A 536 2.97 8.89 -13.75
CA HIS A 536 3.81 9.74 -14.60
C HIS A 536 5.13 10.09 -13.90
N ALA A 537 5.08 10.54 -12.64
CA ALA A 537 6.26 10.77 -11.82
C ALA A 537 7.10 9.50 -11.62
N THR A 538 6.45 8.33 -11.49
CA THR A 538 7.15 7.03 -11.43
C THR A 538 7.93 6.78 -12.73
N HIS A 539 7.33 7.00 -13.89
CA HIS A 539 8.01 6.85 -15.17
C HIS A 539 9.20 7.82 -15.29
N VAL A 540 9.02 9.09 -14.91
CA VAL A 540 10.12 10.09 -14.90
C VAL A 540 11.27 9.64 -14.01
N ASN A 541 10.98 9.20 -12.78
CA ASN A 541 12.00 8.69 -11.85
C ASN A 541 12.73 7.47 -12.38
N GLN A 542 12.00 6.55 -13.03
CA GLN A 542 12.56 5.37 -13.67
C GLN A 542 13.50 5.73 -14.83
N LEU A 543 13.11 6.68 -15.68
CA LEU A 543 13.94 7.13 -16.79
C LEU A 543 15.20 7.88 -16.32
N TYR A 544 15.09 8.74 -15.30
CA TYR A 544 16.26 9.38 -14.70
C TYR A 544 17.25 8.36 -14.12
N LEU A 545 16.74 7.28 -13.52
CA LEU A 545 17.59 6.20 -13.01
C LEU A 545 18.26 5.44 -14.16
N LEU A 546 17.51 5.06 -15.20
CA LEU A 546 18.05 4.34 -16.35
C LEU A 546 19.06 5.17 -17.16
N ALA A 547 18.88 6.49 -17.26
CA ALA A 547 19.84 7.39 -17.89
C ALA A 547 21.21 7.43 -17.18
N GLY A 548 21.26 7.02 -15.90
CA GLY A 548 22.53 6.81 -15.19
C GLY A 548 23.21 5.47 -15.53
N LEU A 549 22.50 4.54 -16.17
CA LEU A 549 22.96 3.20 -16.53
C LEU A 549 23.30 3.06 -18.01
N ASP A 550 22.53 3.71 -18.88
CA ASP A 550 22.70 3.74 -20.34
C ASP A 550 22.84 5.22 -20.80
N PRO A 551 23.92 5.59 -21.51
CA PRO A 551 24.17 6.98 -21.94
C PRO A 551 23.30 7.45 -23.11
N ASP A 552 22.43 6.60 -23.67
CA ASP A 552 21.56 6.97 -24.79
C ASP A 552 20.66 8.18 -24.45
N PRO A 553 20.74 9.28 -25.22
CA PRO A 553 20.07 10.54 -24.90
C PRO A 553 18.55 10.42 -24.84
N VAL A 554 17.95 9.43 -25.52
CA VAL A 554 16.48 9.24 -25.55
C VAL A 554 15.88 9.13 -24.14
N LEU A 555 16.62 8.54 -23.19
CA LEU A 555 16.16 8.34 -21.81
C LEU A 555 16.12 9.67 -21.05
N ILE A 556 17.23 10.41 -21.06
CA ILE A 556 17.36 11.67 -20.31
C ILE A 556 16.52 12.79 -20.93
N ASP A 557 16.43 12.85 -22.26
CA ASP A 557 15.65 13.86 -22.96
C ASP A 557 14.15 13.63 -22.75
N THR A 558 13.72 12.37 -22.73
CA THR A 558 12.32 12.02 -22.40
C THR A 558 12.03 12.30 -20.93
N ALA A 559 12.92 11.95 -20.00
CA ALA A 559 12.73 12.24 -18.57
C ALA A 559 12.54 13.75 -18.31
N LYS A 560 13.40 14.60 -18.89
CA LYS A 560 13.32 16.06 -18.76
C LYS A 560 12.04 16.63 -19.37
N ARG A 561 11.66 16.14 -20.55
CA ARG A 561 10.42 16.57 -21.22
C ARG A 561 9.19 16.21 -20.39
N TRP A 562 9.12 14.97 -19.91
CA TRP A 562 8.02 14.48 -19.07
C TRP A 562 7.96 15.21 -17.72
N GLU A 563 9.09 15.47 -17.08
CA GLU A 563 9.13 16.35 -15.90
C GLU A 563 8.57 17.75 -16.20
N GLY A 564 8.85 18.29 -17.39
CA GLY A 564 8.26 19.55 -17.84
C GLY A 564 6.72 19.51 -17.89
N TYR A 565 6.13 18.37 -18.27
CA TYR A 565 4.67 18.20 -18.30
C TYR A 565 4.04 18.33 -16.91
N MET A 566 4.75 17.92 -15.86
CA MET A 566 4.30 18.11 -14.48
C MET A 566 4.20 19.58 -14.06
N GLN A 567 4.77 20.50 -14.85
CA GLN A 567 4.70 21.95 -14.68
C GLN A 567 3.81 22.63 -15.73
N GLY A 568 3.03 21.87 -16.50
CA GLY A 568 2.13 22.38 -17.53
C GLY A 568 2.80 22.72 -18.86
N LYS A 569 4.07 22.34 -19.05
CA LYS A 569 4.71 22.42 -20.38
C LYS A 569 4.07 21.39 -21.30
N ARG A 570 4.08 21.67 -22.60
CA ARG A 570 3.55 20.79 -23.64
C ARG A 570 4.57 20.68 -24.76
N ALA A 571 4.56 19.58 -25.49
CA ALA A 571 5.22 19.49 -26.78
C ALA A 571 4.64 20.55 -27.72
N ALA A 572 5.48 21.09 -28.61
CA ALA A 572 5.03 22.06 -29.60
C ALA A 572 3.99 21.44 -30.53
N HIS A 573 2.92 22.18 -30.83
CA HIS A 573 2.07 21.89 -31.97
C HIS A 573 2.68 22.51 -33.24
N ASN A 574 2.24 22.06 -34.40
CA ASN A 574 2.66 22.57 -35.70
C ASN A 574 2.12 23.96 -36.02
#